data_AF-A0A961IYP7-F1
#
_entry.id   AF-A0A961IYP7-F1
#
_cell.length_a   1.000
_cell.length_b   1.000
_cell.length_c   1.000
_cell.angle_alpha   90.00
_cell.angle_beta   90.00
_cell.angle_gamma   90.00
#
_symmetry.space_group_name_H-M   'P 1'
#
loop_
_entity.id
_entity.type
_entity.pdbx_description
1 polymer ?
#
loop_
_entity_poly.entity_id
_entity_poly.type
_entity_poly.pdbx_seq_one_letter_code
_entity_poly.pdbx_strand_id
1 'polypeptide(L)' 'RAQDITDQLDILMKNGLSGLVLVLIVLFLFLSARTAFWVAMGIPVSMLAAVGVMYAMGLTINMMSLFALIITLGIVV' A
#
# COMPACT_ATOMS: atom_id res chain seq x y z
N ARG A 1 24.51 7.49 -9.17
CA ARG A 1 24.67 6.44 -8.14
C ARG A 1 23.76 6.65 -6.93
N ALA A 2 23.79 7.78 -6.21
CA ALA A 2 22.78 8.05 -5.18
C ALA A 2 21.43 8.51 -5.77
N GLN A 3 21.46 9.28 -6.88
CA GLN A 3 20.25 9.77 -7.55
C GLN A 3 19.37 8.65 -8.15
N ASP A 4 19.98 7.59 -8.71
CA ASP A 4 19.22 6.47 -9.31
C ASP A 4 18.37 5.69 -8.29
N ILE A 5 18.81 5.62 -7.04
CA ILE A 5 18.06 4.92 -5.96
C ILE A 5 16.86 5.80 -5.54
N THR A 6 17.05 7.11 -5.42
CA THR A 6 15.96 8.03 -5.08
C THR A 6 14.91 8.07 -6.18
N ASP A 7 15.31 8.10 -7.46
CA ASP A 7 14.39 8.08 -8.59
C ASP A 7 13.61 6.76 -8.66
N GLN A 8 14.26 5.63 -8.35
CA GLN A 8 13.57 4.35 -8.21
C GLN A 8 12.59 4.36 -7.03
N LEU A 9 12.97 4.91 -5.88
CA LEU A 9 12.07 5.05 -4.72
C LEU A 9 10.86 5.96 -5.02
N ASP A 10 11.03 6.99 -5.85
CA ASP A 10 9.97 7.94 -6.19
C ASP A 10 8.99 7.34 -7.20
N ILE A 11 9.50 6.60 -8.20
CA ILE A 11 8.69 5.80 -9.12
C ILE A 11 7.93 4.70 -8.34
N LEU A 12 8.55 4.13 -7.31
CA LEU A 12 7.97 3.14 -6.41
C LEU A 12 6.81 3.70 -5.60
N MET A 13 7.02 4.87 -4.99
CA MET A 13 6.00 5.59 -4.23
C MET A 13 4.81 5.94 -5.12
N LYS A 14 5.07 6.45 -6.33
CA LYS A 14 4.04 6.77 -7.32
C LYS A 14 3.21 5.55 -7.73
N ASN A 15 3.85 4.41 -7.99
CA ASN A 15 3.15 3.20 -8.41
C ASN A 15 2.33 2.58 -7.26
N GLY A 16 2.87 2.54 -6.04
CA GLY A 16 2.13 2.09 -4.86
C GLY A 16 0.92 2.97 -4.55
N LEU A 17 1.09 4.29 -4.64
CA LEU A 17 -0.01 5.24 -4.45
C LEU A 17 -1.07 5.12 -5.56
N SER A 18 -0.65 4.92 -6.81
CA SER A 18 -1.56 4.69 -7.94
C SER A 18 -2.37 3.40 -7.77
N GLY A 19 -1.73 2.32 -7.28
CA GLY A 19 -2.42 1.06 -6.96
C GLY A 19 -3.46 1.24 -5.86
N LEU A 20 -3.11 1.95 -4.79
CA LEU A 20 -4.00 2.29 -3.68
C LEU A 20 -5.25 3.06 -4.17
N VAL A 21 -5.05 4.05 -5.03
CA VAL A 21 -6.14 4.86 -5.59
C VAL A 21 -7.08 4.02 -6.45
N LEU A 22 -6.54 3.12 -7.29
CA LEU A 22 -7.37 2.24 -8.11
C LEU A 22 -8.25 1.32 -7.25
N VAL A 23 -7.70 0.74 -6.18
CA VAL A 23 -8.47 -0.10 -5.25
C VAL A 23 -9.58 0.70 -4.57
N LEU A 24 -9.28 1.90 -4.08
CA LEU A 24 -10.30 2.77 -3.46
C LEU A 24 -11.47 3.08 -4.39
N ILE A 25 -11.20 3.36 -5.68
CA ILE A 25 -12.25 3.63 -6.67
C ILE A 25 -13.14 2.39 -6.87
N VAL A 26 -12.55 1.20 -7.01
CA VAL A 26 -13.30 -0.05 -7.21
C VAL A 26 -14.18 -0.35 -6.00
N LEU A 27 -13.68 -0.14 -4.78
CA LEU A 27 -14.45 -0.34 -3.55
C LEU A 27 -15.64 0.61 -3.44
N PHE A 28 -15.46 1.89 -3.77
CA PHE A 28 -16.56 2.86 -3.77
C PHE A 28 -17.66 2.52 -4.79
N LEU A 29 -17.32 1.85 -5.89
CA LEU A 29 -18.26 1.49 -6.94
C LEU A 29 -19.08 0.22 -6.61
N PHE A 30 -18.51 -0.71 -5.82
CA PHE A 30 -19.16 -1.99 -5.48
C PHE A 30 -19.75 -2.05 -4.05
N LEU A 31 -19.24 -1.27 -3.08
CA LEU A 31 -19.68 -1.34 -1.68
C LEU A 31 -20.66 -0.21 -1.30
N SER A 32 -21.65 -0.55 -0.48
CA SER A 32 -22.52 0.42 0.20
C SER A 32 -21.72 1.29 1.18
N ALA A 33 -22.08 2.58 1.30
CA ALA A 33 -21.25 3.62 1.96
C ALA A 33 -20.77 3.27 3.39
N ARG A 34 -21.56 2.50 4.14
CA ARG A 34 -21.19 2.03 5.49
C ARG A 34 -20.02 1.04 5.45
N THR A 35 -20.06 0.10 4.52
CA THR A 35 -19.05 -0.96 4.36
C THR A 35 -17.75 -0.38 3.79
N ALA A 36 -17.87 0.53 2.81
CA ALA A 36 -16.73 1.23 2.23
C ALA A 36 -15.94 2.02 3.29
N PHE A 37 -16.63 2.64 4.26
CA PHE A 37 -15.97 3.40 5.32
C PHE A 37 -15.14 2.51 6.27
N TRP A 38 -15.65 1.33 6.62
CA TRP A 38 -14.92 0.36 7.46
C TRP A 38 -13.71 -0.23 6.72
N VAL A 39 -13.86 -0.55 5.44
CA VAL A 39 -12.75 -1.04 4.59
C VAL A 39 -11.70 0.04 4.37
N ALA A 40 -12.12 1.28 4.11
CA ALA A 40 -11.22 2.42 3.93
C ALA A 40 -10.37 2.71 5.18
N MET A 41 -10.88 2.45 6.39
CA MET A 41 -10.08 2.49 7.63
C MET A 41 -9.14 1.27 7.78
N GLY A 42 -9.50 0.11 7.25
CA GLY A 42 -8.65 -1.08 7.25
C GLY A 42 -7.37 -0.94 6.41
N ILE A 43 -7.43 -0.16 5.32
CA ILE A 43 -6.29 0.13 4.42
C ILE A 43 -5.12 0.82 5.16
N PRO A 44 -5.28 2.00 5.80
CA PRO A 44 -4.19 2.66 6.51
C PRO A 44 -3.74 1.88 7.74
N VAL A 45 -4.66 1.20 8.46
CA VAL A 45 -4.30 0.38 9.63
C VAL A 45 -3.41 -0.81 9.21
N SER A 46 -3.75 -1.51 8.13
CA SER A 46 -2.93 -2.62 7.62
C SER A 46 -1.59 -2.15 7.05
N MET A 47 -1.54 -1.01 6.36
CA MET A 47 -0.27 -0.40 5.92
C MET A 47 0.63 -0.05 7.10
N LEU A 48 0.11 0.63 8.12
CA LEU A 48 0.88 1.02 9.30
C LEU A 48 1.34 -0.20 10.10
N ALA A 49 0.49 -1.22 10.23
CA ALA A 49 0.86 -2.49 10.86
C ALA A 49 1.97 -3.20 10.08
N ALA A 50 1.86 -3.29 8.75
CA ALA A 50 2.88 -3.90 7.91
C ALA A 50 4.21 -3.15 8.00
N VAL A 51 4.20 -1.82 7.88
CA VAL A 51 5.41 -0.99 8.01
C VAL A 51 6.00 -1.09 9.43
N GLY A 52 5.16 -1.11 10.47
CA GLY A 52 5.59 -1.28 11.85
C GLY A 52 6.27 -2.63 12.11
N VAL A 53 5.71 -3.71 11.55
CA VAL A 53 6.31 -5.06 11.61
C VAL A 53 7.60 -5.11 10.80
N MET A 54 7.63 -4.53 9.60
CA MET A 54 8.84 -4.44 8.80
C MET A 54 9.95 -3.68 9.53
N TYR A 55 9.62 -2.56 10.18
CA TYR A 55 10.56 -1.78 10.98
C TYR A 55 11.09 -2.59 12.17
N ALA A 56 10.21 -3.31 12.90
CA ALA A 56 10.60 -4.18 14.00
C ALA A 56 11.50 -5.35 13.55
N MET A 57 11.31 -5.86 12.33
CA MET A 57 12.14 -6.90 11.73
C MET A 57 13.41 -6.37 11.05
N GLY A 58 13.63 -5.05 11.04
CA GLY A 58 14.79 -4.43 10.35
C GLY A 58 14.74 -4.52 8.82
N LEU A 59 13.56 -4.78 8.25
CA LEU A 59 13.37 -4.88 6.80
C LEU A 59 13.30 -3.48 6.19
N THR A 60 14.03 -3.28 5.09
CA THR A 60 13.98 -2.03 4.33
C THR A 60 12.79 -2.00 3.38
N ILE A 61 12.24 -0.81 3.15
CA ILE A 61 11.26 -0.59 2.09
C ILE A 61 12.03 -0.62 0.76
N ASN A 62 11.83 -1.68 0.00
CA ASN A 62 12.44 -1.95 -1.30
C ASN A 62 11.34 -2.36 -2.30
N MET A 63 11.69 -2.54 -3.57
CA MET A 63 10.71 -2.93 -4.60
C MET A 63 9.94 -4.20 -4.24
N MET A 64 10.60 -5.24 -3.74
CA MET A 64 9.94 -6.49 -3.37
C MET A 64 8.98 -6.31 -2.19
N SER A 65 9.35 -5.53 -1.17
CA SER A 65 8.47 -5.30 -0.02
C SER A 65 7.27 -4.42 -0.37
N LEU A 66 7.41 -3.43 -1.26
CA LEU A 66 6.27 -2.67 -1.78
C LEU A 66 5.36 -3.52 -2.67
N PHE A 67 5.92 -4.38 -3.51
CA PHE A 67 5.13 -5.29 -4.34
C PHE A 67 4.33 -6.28 -3.48
N ALA A 68 4.97 -6.83 -2.44
CA ALA A 68 4.31 -7.66 -1.45
C ALA A 68 3.19 -6.89 -0.74
N LEU A 69 3.44 -5.64 -0.34
CA LEU A 69 2.43 -4.76 0.26
C LEU A 69 1.22 -4.58 -0.65
N ILE A 70 1.42 -4.29 -1.94
CA ILE A 70 0.34 -4.12 -2.92
C ILE A 70 -0.46 -5.42 -3.09
N ILE A 71 0.21 -6.56 -3.23
CA ILE A 71 -0.45 -7.88 -3.36
C ILE A 71 -1.27 -8.19 -2.11
N THR A 72 -0.70 -8.03 -0.92
CA THR A 72 -1.41 -8.28 0.34
C THR A 72 -2.60 -7.33 0.49
N LEU A 73 -2.48 -6.07 0.10
CA LEU A 73 -3.58 -5.10 0.10
C LEU A 73 -4.73 -5.55 -0.80
N GLY A 74 -4.43 -6.14 -1.96
CA GLY A 74 -5.43 -6.70 -2.86
C GLY A 74 -6.05 -8.03 -2.40
N ILE A 75 -5.46 -8.72 -1.42
CA ILE A 75 -6.00 -9.97 -0.85
C ILE A 75 -6.85 -9.69 0.40
N VAL A 76 -6.48 -8.67 1.19
CA VAL A 76 -7.18 -8.30 2.43
C VAL A 76 -8.59 -7.77 2.20
N VAL A 77 -8.87 -7.30 0.98
CA VAL A 77 -10.15 -6.68 0.59
C VAL A 77 -10.84 -7.51 -0.49
#